data_AF-A0A1I7VNX1-F1
#
_entry.id   AF-A0A1I7VNX1-F1
#
_cell.length_a   1.000
_cell.length_b   1.000
_cell.length_c   1.000
_cell.angle_alpha   90.00
_cell.angle_beta   90.00
_cell.angle_gamma   90.00
#
_symmetry.space_group_name_H-M   'P 1'
#
loop_
_entity.id
_entity.type
_entity.pdbx_description
1 polymer ?
#
loop_
_entity_poly.entity_id
_entity_poly.type
_entity_poly.pdbx_seq_one_letter_code
_entity_poly.pdbx_strand_id
1 'polypeptide(L)'
;MNRFTLTFAFLLSTVSAITALCLAHLPVPNALVAYNLLSPIPDLFHNTGSMAVLSCNLGFVVNGSSITKCTSKGIWEPKLGSCVVISDTLSNSSASNFNLPCDPVNNHHTVGIVTYIPNSKLEKFQKGTVALLTCPFGQRINGGATYAICQDGKWSAKLGSCEEAKLKIFF
;
A
#
# COMPACT_ATOMS: atom_id res chain seq x y z
N MET A 1 33.56 60.17 22.98
CA MET A 1 33.88 58.75 23.30
C MET A 1 32.77 57.88 22.74
N ASN A 2 33.04 57.25 21.59
CA ASN A 2 32.09 56.56 20.73
C ASN A 2 31.52 55.28 21.36
N ARG A 3 30.20 55.12 21.30
CA ARG A 3 29.50 53.86 21.54
C ARG A 3 29.65 52.96 20.32
N PHE A 4 30.34 51.83 20.48
CA PHE A 4 30.33 50.74 19.52
C PHE A 4 29.00 50.00 19.62
N THR A 5 28.13 50.18 18.63
CA THR A 5 26.89 49.42 18.50
C THR A 5 27.21 48.06 17.87
N LEU A 6 27.12 46.98 18.65
CA LEU A 6 27.25 45.60 18.18
C LEU A 6 26.04 45.25 17.29
N THR A 7 26.25 45.12 15.99
CA THR A 7 25.26 44.56 15.07
C THR A 7 25.16 43.05 15.28
N PHE A 8 24.05 42.59 15.87
CA PHE A 8 23.68 41.17 15.92
C PHE A 8 23.27 40.72 14.51
N ALA A 9 24.15 39.95 13.85
CA ALA A 9 23.77 39.18 12.68
C ALA A 9 22.89 38.02 13.13
N PHE A 10 21.57 38.13 12.93
CA PHE A 10 20.68 36.97 12.99
C PHE A 10 21.01 36.06 11.81
N LEU A 11 21.78 35.00 12.08
CA LEU A 11 21.84 33.84 11.22
C LEU A 11 20.40 33.32 11.05
N LEU A 12 19.83 33.51 9.85
CA LEU A 12 18.65 32.79 9.41
C LEU A 12 19.02 31.30 9.47
N SER A 13 18.67 30.64 10.57
CA SER A 13 18.65 29.20 10.62
C SER A 13 17.70 28.74 9.53
N THR A 14 18.23 28.04 8.53
CA THR A 14 17.41 27.27 7.62
C THR A 14 16.59 26.34 8.50
N VAL A 15 15.29 26.61 8.61
CA VAL A 15 14.34 25.69 9.27
C VAL A 15 14.52 24.37 8.53
N SER A 16 15.21 23.43 9.15
CA SER A 16 15.33 22.08 8.64
C SER A 16 13.90 21.59 8.50
N ALA A 17 13.42 21.40 7.27
CA ALA A 17 12.06 20.97 7.03
C ALA A 17 11.87 19.67 7.81
N ILE A 18 11.13 19.73 8.91
CA ILE A 18 10.81 18.54 9.70
C ILE A 18 9.95 17.70 8.77
N THR A 19 10.55 16.71 8.13
CA THR A 19 9.81 15.74 7.32
C THR A 19 8.93 14.97 8.27
N ALA A 20 7.63 15.28 8.28
CA ALA A 20 6.67 14.57 9.12
C ALA A 20 6.55 13.13 8.64
N LEU A 21 6.79 12.18 9.53
CA LEU A 21 6.73 10.74 9.27
C LEU A 21 5.44 10.18 9.87
N CYS A 22 4.85 9.19 9.20
CA CYS A 22 3.70 8.48 9.75
C CYS A 22 4.15 7.31 10.62
N LEU A 23 3.50 7.12 11.77
CA LEU A 23 3.75 5.97 12.65
C LEU A 23 3.10 4.70 12.11
N ALA A 24 3.72 3.54 12.33
CA ALA A 24 3.07 2.26 12.08
C ALA A 24 1.78 2.12 12.92
N HIS A 25 0.73 1.57 12.29
CA HIS A 25 -0.52 1.18 12.94
C HIS A 25 -0.25 0.09 13.99
N LEU A 26 -0.98 0.18 15.11
CA LEU A 26 -1.05 -0.90 16.09
C LEU A 26 -1.62 -2.19 15.46
N PRO A 27 -1.37 -3.37 16.04
CA PRO A 27 -1.95 -4.62 15.56
C PRO A 27 -3.47 -4.52 15.44
N VAL A 28 -3.97 -4.66 14.21
CA VAL A 28 -5.42 -4.65 13.94
C VAL A 28 -5.96 -6.07 14.16
N PRO A 29 -6.97 -6.27 15.02
CA PRO A 29 -7.53 -7.59 15.28
C PRO A 29 -8.03 -8.27 14.00
N ASN A 30 -7.73 -9.56 13.86
CA ASN A 30 -8.12 -10.39 12.71
C ASN A 30 -7.68 -9.82 11.36
N ALA A 31 -6.56 -9.10 11.32
CA ALA A 31 -6.05 -8.49 10.11
C ALA A 31 -4.53 -8.54 10.01
N LEU A 32 -4.06 -8.41 8.77
CA LEU A 32 -2.69 -8.14 8.41
C LEU A 32 -2.62 -6.71 7.85
N VAL A 33 -1.68 -5.90 8.35
CA VAL A 33 -1.36 -4.60 7.77
C VAL A 33 0.00 -4.69 7.09
N ALA A 34 0.03 -4.52 5.77
CA ALA A 34 1.24 -4.52 4.98
C ALA A 34 1.63 -3.09 4.61
N TYR A 35 2.89 -2.71 4.86
CA TYR A 35 3.45 -1.41 4.48
C TYR A 35 4.40 -1.56 3.32
N ASN A 36 4.22 -0.73 2.29
CA ASN A 36 5.09 -0.70 1.10
C ASN A 36 5.39 -2.09 0.52
N LEU A 37 4.52 -3.07 0.82
CA LEU A 37 4.47 -4.44 0.29
C LEU A 37 5.71 -5.33 0.51
N LEU A 38 6.73 -4.92 1.29
CA LEU A 38 8.02 -5.63 1.32
C LEU A 38 8.75 -5.77 2.67
N SER A 39 8.33 -5.17 3.79
CA SER A 39 9.12 -5.28 5.03
C SER A 39 8.57 -6.34 6.01
N PRO A 40 9.37 -7.38 6.38
CA PRO A 40 9.03 -8.35 7.44
C PRO A 40 9.07 -7.75 8.85
N ILE A 41 9.60 -6.53 8.99
CA ILE A 41 9.70 -5.78 10.24
C ILE A 41 9.02 -4.43 9.97
N PRO A 42 7.95 -4.06 10.68
CA PRO A 42 7.35 -2.75 10.50
C PRO A 42 8.37 -1.71 10.97
N ASP A 43 8.94 -0.97 10.02
CA ASP A 43 9.60 0.29 10.36
C ASP A 43 8.59 1.11 11.17
N LEU A 44 8.98 1.57 12.36
CA LEU A 44 8.07 2.33 13.22
C LEU A 44 7.59 3.62 12.53
N PHE A 45 8.37 4.12 11.57
CA PHE A 45 8.15 5.36 10.85
C PHE A 45 8.16 5.16 9.34
N HIS A 46 7.21 5.81 8.68
CA HIS A 46 7.03 5.77 7.23
C HIS A 46 7.10 7.17 6.62
N ASN A 47 7.76 7.27 5.46
CA ASN A 47 7.88 8.53 4.74
C ASN A 47 6.56 8.93 4.06
N THR A 48 6.44 10.22 3.72
CA THR A 48 5.36 10.70 2.87
C THR A 48 5.32 9.91 1.57
N GLY A 49 4.12 9.46 1.19
CA GLY A 49 3.92 8.62 0.02
C GLY A 49 3.87 7.12 0.31
N SER A 50 4.37 6.67 1.47
CA SER A 50 4.20 5.27 1.91
C SER A 50 2.73 4.88 1.94
N MET A 51 2.45 3.60 1.67
CA MET A 51 1.09 3.05 1.71
C MET A 51 1.00 1.93 2.72
N ALA A 52 -0.12 1.88 3.44
CA ALA A 52 -0.51 0.75 4.27
C ALA A 52 -1.77 0.11 3.67
N VAL A 53 -1.78 -1.21 3.62
CA VAL A 53 -2.91 -2.00 3.14
C VAL A 53 -3.39 -2.89 4.27
N LEU A 54 -4.68 -2.78 4.57
CA LEU A 54 -5.40 -3.63 5.51
C LEU A 54 -5.99 -4.81 4.75
N SER A 55 -5.66 -6.01 5.18
CA SER A 55 -6.36 -7.21 4.75
C SER A 55 -6.83 -8.04 5.93
N CYS A 56 -8.06 -8.54 5.83
CA CYS A 56 -8.67 -9.33 6.89
C CYS A 56 -8.31 -10.81 6.79
N ASN A 57 -8.30 -11.47 7.94
CA ASN A 57 -8.21 -12.92 8.06
C ASN A 57 -9.48 -13.60 7.52
N LEU A 58 -9.37 -14.88 7.19
CA LEU A 58 -10.49 -15.68 6.71
C LEU A 58 -11.66 -15.65 7.71
N GLY A 59 -12.88 -15.40 7.21
CA GLY A 59 -14.08 -15.23 8.02
C GLY A 59 -14.43 -13.78 8.37
N PHE A 60 -13.57 -12.83 8.02
CA PHE A 60 -13.76 -11.40 8.23
C PHE A 60 -13.70 -10.62 6.91
N VAL A 61 -14.28 -9.42 6.91
CA VAL A 61 -14.31 -8.51 5.76
C VAL A 61 -13.95 -7.08 6.19
N VAL A 62 -13.33 -6.33 5.30
CA VAL A 62 -12.93 -4.94 5.58
C VAL A 62 -14.18 -4.06 5.71
N ASN A 63 -14.25 -3.33 6.82
CA ASN A 63 -15.18 -2.23 7.04
C ASN A 63 -14.42 -0.90 6.99
N GLY A 64 -14.80 0.00 6.08
CA GLY A 64 -14.10 1.26 5.83
C GLY A 64 -12.98 1.15 4.77
N SER A 65 -11.89 1.91 4.96
CA SER A 65 -10.79 1.98 3.99
C SER A 65 -9.82 0.81 4.15
N SER A 66 -9.63 0.02 3.09
CA SER A 66 -8.60 -1.03 3.04
C SER A 66 -7.20 -0.50 2.73
N ILE A 67 -7.08 0.77 2.32
CA ILE A 67 -5.83 1.40 1.92
C ILE A 67 -5.73 2.78 2.54
N THR A 68 -4.53 3.12 2.98
CA THR A 68 -4.19 4.47 3.44
C THR A 68 -2.82 4.89 2.93
N LYS A 69 -2.62 6.20 2.77
CA LYS A 69 -1.37 6.79 2.31
C LYS A 69 -0.84 7.79 3.34
N CYS A 70 0.46 7.72 3.59
CA CYS A 70 1.13 8.68 4.45
C CYS A 70 1.23 10.03 3.74
N THR A 71 0.67 11.07 4.36
CA THR A 71 0.66 12.43 3.82
C THR A 71 1.92 13.20 4.21
N SER A 72 2.13 14.38 3.61
CA SER A 72 3.22 15.31 3.99
C SER A 72 3.06 15.86 5.41
N LYS A 73 1.90 15.64 6.03
CA LYS A 73 1.60 16.02 7.41
C LYS A 73 1.98 14.93 8.44
N GLY A 74 2.51 13.78 8.00
CA GLY A 74 2.78 12.64 8.88
C GLY A 74 1.53 11.93 9.37
N ILE A 75 0.41 12.07 8.64
CA ILE A 75 -0.88 11.45 8.96
C ILE A 75 -1.27 10.48 7.84
N TRP A 76 -1.81 9.33 8.22
CA TRP A 76 -2.40 8.34 7.33
C TRP A 76 -3.79 8.78 6.85
N GLU A 77 -3.94 9.01 5.55
CA GLU A 77 -5.22 9.42 4.96
C GLU A 77 -5.59 8.56 3.72
N PRO A 78 -6.83 8.04 3.65
CA PRO A 78 -7.86 8.06 4.69
C PRO A 78 -7.47 7.21 5.91
N LYS A 79 -8.19 7.34 7.04
CA LYS A 79 -7.95 6.48 8.20
C LYS A 79 -8.19 5.02 7.82
N LEU A 80 -7.27 4.14 8.23
CA LEU A 80 -7.39 2.70 7.98
C LEU A 80 -8.63 2.11 8.68
N GLY A 81 -9.33 1.22 7.99
CA GLY A 81 -10.55 0.56 8.46
C GLY A 81 -10.32 -0.54 9.50
N SER A 82 -11.33 -1.39 9.69
CA SER A 82 -11.29 -2.54 10.59
C SER A 82 -11.82 -3.80 9.91
N CYS A 83 -11.66 -4.97 10.55
CA CYS A 83 -12.17 -6.24 10.06
C CYS A 83 -13.39 -6.67 10.89
N VAL A 84 -14.53 -6.89 10.22
CA VAL A 84 -15.80 -7.33 10.84
C VAL A 84 -16.20 -8.71 10.33
N VAL A 85 -17.03 -9.45 11.07
CA VAL A 85 -17.42 -10.82 10.67
C VAL A 85 -18.33 -10.78 9.44
N ILE A 86 -18.15 -11.73 8.52
CA ILE A 86 -18.93 -11.78 7.26
C ILE A 86 -20.45 -11.88 7.52
N SER A 87 -20.87 -12.59 8.57
CA SER A 87 -22.30 -12.74 8.92
C SER A 87 -23.00 -11.42 9.19
N ASP A 88 -22.29 -10.43 9.73
CA ASP A 88 -22.85 -9.11 10.05
C ASP A 88 -23.17 -8.29 8.79
N THR A 89 -22.61 -8.68 7.62
CA THR A 89 -22.84 -8.01 6.34
C THR A 89 -23.96 -8.64 5.50
N LEU A 90 -24.41 -9.86 5.84
CA LEU A 90 -25.50 -10.56 5.15
C LEU A 90 -26.89 -10.25 5.72
N SER A 91 -26.99 -9.69 6.92
CA SER A 91 -28.27 -9.46 7.60
C SER A 91 -29.00 -8.19 7.16
N ASN A 92 -28.33 -7.25 6.46
CA ASN A 92 -28.93 -6.00 5.98
C ASN A 92 -28.34 -5.59 4.61
N SER A 93 -28.84 -6.14 3.49
CA SER A 93 -28.91 -5.39 2.22
C SER A 93 -29.56 -6.20 1.09
N SER A 94 -30.82 -5.88 0.82
CA SER A 94 -31.34 -5.77 -0.55
C SER A 94 -30.66 -4.59 -1.26
N ALA A 95 -29.35 -4.68 -1.53
CA ALA A 95 -28.58 -3.82 -2.43
C ALA A 95 -27.11 -4.31 -2.48
N SER A 96 -26.83 -5.16 -3.46
CA SER A 96 -25.49 -5.42 -4.01
C SER A 96 -24.71 -4.12 -4.26
N ASN A 97 -23.49 -3.99 -3.69
CA ASN A 97 -22.30 -3.40 -4.36
C ASN A 97 -21.06 -3.13 -3.47
N PHE A 98 -21.05 -3.40 -2.16
CA PHE A 98 -19.89 -3.00 -1.31
C PHE A 98 -18.82 -4.07 -1.02
N ASN A 99 -18.97 -5.30 -1.52
CA ASN A 99 -18.00 -6.39 -1.29
C ASN A 99 -17.94 -7.38 -2.46
N LEU A 100 -17.85 -6.86 -3.70
CA LEU A 100 -17.66 -7.76 -4.84
C LEU A 100 -16.23 -8.32 -4.80
N PRO A 101 -16.04 -9.65 -4.82
CA PRO A 101 -14.71 -10.22 -4.82
C PRO A 101 -14.09 -10.16 -6.22
N CYS A 102 -12.78 -9.94 -6.29
CA CYS A 102 -12.03 -9.88 -7.54
C CYS A 102 -11.71 -11.28 -8.07
N ASP A 103 -11.77 -11.46 -9.38
CA ASP A 103 -11.29 -12.67 -10.04
C ASP A 103 -9.75 -12.68 -10.12
N PRO A 104 -9.13 -13.85 -10.34
CA PRO A 104 -7.68 -13.97 -10.50
C PRO A 104 -7.18 -13.08 -11.62
N VAL A 105 -6.01 -12.47 -11.42
CA VAL A 105 -5.42 -11.60 -12.45
C VAL A 105 -5.09 -12.46 -13.67
N ASN A 106 -5.62 -12.07 -14.84
CA ASN A 106 -5.33 -12.73 -16.10
C ASN A 106 -3.82 -12.68 -16.40
N ASN A 107 -3.20 -13.86 -16.52
CA ASN A 107 -1.78 -14.08 -16.68
C ASN A 107 -1.32 -14.22 -18.14
N HIS A 108 -2.21 -14.05 -19.12
CA HIS A 108 -1.94 -14.34 -20.54
C HIS A 108 -0.79 -13.49 -21.14
N HIS A 109 -0.33 -12.43 -20.47
CA HIS A 109 0.75 -11.55 -20.94
C HIS A 109 1.89 -11.37 -19.92
N THR A 110 1.95 -12.21 -18.89
CA THR A 110 2.78 -11.96 -17.70
C THR A 110 3.75 -13.12 -17.48
N VAL A 111 5.00 -12.98 -17.91
CA VAL A 111 6.10 -13.95 -17.65
C VAL A 111 6.59 -13.89 -16.18
N GLY A 112 5.85 -13.20 -15.30
CA GLY A 112 6.15 -13.07 -13.87
C GLY A 112 5.23 -13.91 -13.00
N ILE A 113 5.63 -14.08 -11.73
CA ILE A 113 4.86 -14.78 -10.70
C ILE A 113 3.96 -13.76 -10.00
N VAL A 114 2.66 -14.02 -9.93
CA VAL A 114 1.70 -13.21 -9.16
C VAL A 114 1.42 -13.87 -7.82
N THR A 115 1.78 -13.21 -6.72
CA THR A 115 1.53 -13.66 -5.35
C THR A 115 0.37 -12.89 -4.75
N TYR A 116 -0.57 -13.59 -4.11
CA TYR A 116 -1.73 -12.99 -3.45
C TYR A 116 -1.54 -12.94 -1.94
N ILE A 117 -1.82 -11.78 -1.34
CA ILE A 117 -1.67 -11.55 0.10
C ILE A 117 -2.97 -10.94 0.64
N PRO A 118 -3.66 -11.61 1.57
CA PRO A 118 -3.43 -12.96 2.05
C PRO A 118 -3.71 -13.96 0.93
N ASN A 119 -3.03 -15.10 1.00
CA ASN A 119 -3.32 -16.18 0.07
C ASN A 119 -4.75 -16.68 0.31
N SER A 120 -5.47 -17.01 -0.76
CA SER A 120 -6.85 -17.48 -0.69
C SER A 120 -6.94 -18.84 -1.35
N LYS A 121 -7.63 -19.80 -0.71
CA LYS A 121 -8.07 -21.05 -1.36
C LYS A 121 -9.33 -20.85 -2.22
N LEU A 122 -9.97 -19.69 -2.09
CA LEU A 122 -11.16 -19.35 -2.87
C LEU A 122 -10.72 -18.93 -4.27
N GLU A 123 -11.52 -19.27 -5.27
CA GLU A 123 -11.31 -18.80 -6.66
C GLU A 123 -11.48 -17.28 -6.82
N LYS A 124 -11.87 -16.58 -5.75
CA LYS A 124 -12.04 -15.12 -5.71
C LYS A 124 -11.37 -14.47 -4.51
N PHE A 125 -11.04 -13.20 -4.67
CA PHE A 125 -10.27 -12.40 -3.70
C PHE A 125 -11.12 -11.30 -3.08
N GLN A 126 -11.03 -11.14 -1.76
CA GLN A 126 -11.81 -10.14 -1.04
C GLN A 126 -11.21 -8.74 -1.17
N LYS A 127 -11.99 -7.72 -0.81
CA LYS A 127 -11.51 -6.34 -0.73
C LYS A 127 -10.29 -6.24 0.19
N GLY A 128 -9.24 -5.57 -0.29
CA GLY A 128 -7.97 -5.45 0.43
C GLY A 128 -6.94 -6.54 0.11
N THR A 129 -7.31 -7.61 -0.60
CA THR A 129 -6.30 -8.56 -1.11
C THR A 129 -5.35 -7.85 -2.07
N VAL A 130 -4.05 -8.08 -1.89
CA VAL A 130 -2.98 -7.57 -2.73
C VAL A 130 -2.53 -8.65 -3.70
N ALA A 131 -2.49 -8.34 -5.00
CA ALA A 131 -1.78 -9.11 -6.01
C ALA A 131 -0.43 -8.44 -6.29
N LEU A 132 0.66 -9.17 -6.08
CA LEU A 132 2.04 -8.70 -6.26
C LEU A 132 2.70 -9.42 -7.43
N LEU A 133 3.20 -8.66 -8.41
CA LEU A 133 3.97 -9.19 -9.54
C LEU A 133 5.46 -9.22 -9.21
N THR A 134 6.06 -10.41 -9.32
CA THR A 134 7.49 -10.63 -9.17
C THR A 134 8.06 -11.15 -10.48
N CYS A 135 9.07 -10.47 -11.03
CA CYS A 135 9.75 -10.91 -12.23
C CYS A 135 10.90 -11.87 -11.92
N PRO A 136 11.15 -12.88 -12.78
CA PRO A 136 12.35 -13.71 -12.73
C PRO A 136 13.65 -12.91 -12.74
N PHE A 137 14.75 -13.54 -12.32
CA PHE A 137 16.07 -12.92 -12.30
C PHE A 137 16.47 -12.40 -13.69
N GLY A 138 17.06 -11.20 -13.74
CA GLY A 138 17.48 -10.55 -14.98
C GLY A 138 16.35 -9.84 -15.75
N GLN A 139 15.11 -9.90 -15.24
CA GLN A 139 13.97 -9.20 -15.81
C GLN A 139 13.53 -8.03 -14.93
N ARG A 140 12.97 -7.01 -15.57
CA ARG A 140 12.38 -5.83 -14.94
C ARG A 140 10.90 -5.74 -15.31
N ILE A 141 10.11 -5.11 -14.45
CA ILE A 141 8.72 -4.79 -14.77
C ILE A 141 8.72 -3.69 -15.82
N ASN A 142 8.05 -3.95 -16.94
CA ASN A 142 7.77 -2.98 -17.98
C ASN A 142 6.26 -2.74 -18.07
N GLY A 143 5.89 -1.47 -18.28
CA GLY A 143 4.54 -1.03 -18.59
C GLY A 143 3.46 -1.54 -17.62
N GLY A 144 3.18 -0.81 -16.54
CA GLY A 144 2.10 -1.14 -15.61
C GLY A 144 2.54 -1.06 -14.15
N ALA A 145 1.72 -1.58 -13.24
CA ALA A 145 2.02 -1.58 -11.81
C ALA A 145 2.70 -2.89 -11.37
N THR A 146 3.54 -2.80 -10.33
CA THR A 146 4.12 -3.98 -9.66
C THR A 146 3.11 -4.70 -8.78
N TYR A 147 2.03 -4.04 -8.38
CA TYR A 147 1.00 -4.62 -7.54
C TYR A 147 -0.37 -4.03 -7.88
N ALA A 148 -1.41 -4.73 -7.48
CA ALA A 148 -2.78 -4.27 -7.54
C ALA A 148 -3.53 -4.71 -6.29
N ILE A 149 -4.53 -3.92 -5.88
CA ILE A 149 -5.31 -4.19 -4.68
C ILE A 149 -6.76 -4.38 -5.09
N CYS A 150 -7.40 -5.42 -4.59
CA CYS A 150 -8.81 -5.67 -4.87
C CYS A 150 -9.67 -4.61 -4.18
N GLN A 151 -10.39 -3.82 -4.98
CA GLN A 151 -11.32 -2.79 -4.54
C GLN A 151 -12.65 -3.01 -5.25
N ASP A 152 -13.68 -3.40 -4.50
CA ASP A 152 -15.06 -3.45 -4.97
C ASP A 152 -15.21 -4.25 -6.30
N GLY A 153 -14.55 -5.41 -6.38
CA GLY A 153 -14.58 -6.32 -7.52
C GLY A 153 -13.61 -6.00 -8.65
N LYS A 154 -12.84 -4.92 -8.54
CA LYS A 154 -11.85 -4.52 -9.54
C LYS A 154 -10.47 -4.35 -8.92
N TRP A 155 -9.45 -4.77 -9.67
CA TRP A 155 -8.06 -4.50 -9.32
C TRP A 155 -7.73 -3.01 -9.49
N SER A 156 -7.12 -2.41 -8.48
CA SER A 156 -6.81 -0.97 -8.43
C SER A 156 -5.89 -0.49 -9.57
N ALA A 157 -5.11 -1.40 -10.14
CA ALA A 157 -4.23 -1.14 -11.27
C ALA A 157 -4.10 -2.38 -12.14
N LYS A 158 -3.70 -2.16 -13.41
CA LYS A 158 -3.27 -3.25 -14.29
C LYS A 158 -1.81 -3.58 -13.98
N LEU A 159 -1.54 -4.85 -13.70
CA LEU A 159 -0.16 -5.32 -13.51
C LEU A 159 0.64 -5.19 -14.81
N GLY A 160 1.92 -4.89 -14.67
CA GLY A 160 2.84 -4.84 -15.81
C GLY A 160 3.26 -6.21 -16.31
N SER A 161 4.21 -6.22 -17.25
CA SER A 161 4.81 -7.43 -17.80
C SER A 161 6.29 -7.50 -17.45
N CYS A 162 6.86 -8.71 -17.40
CA CYS A 162 8.29 -8.89 -17.17
C CYS A 162 9.04 -8.91 -18.49
N GLU A 163 10.04 -8.04 -18.61
CA GLU A 163 10.90 -7.93 -19.78
C GLU A 163 12.38 -7.99 -19.37
N GLU A 164 13.23 -8.50 -20.24
CA GLU A 164 14.66 -8.53 -19.98
C GLU A 164 15.23 -7.14 -19.72
N ALA A 165 16.06 -7.06 -18.68
CA ALA A 165 16.77 -5.85 -18.40
C ALA A 165 17.89 -5.65 -19.41
N LYS A 166 17.61 -5.03 -20.57
CA LYS A 166 18.66 -4.57 -21.50
C LYS A 166 19.62 -3.65 -20.76
N LEU A 167 20.77 -4.17 -20.35
CA LEU A 167 21.92 -3.41 -19.87
C LEU A 167 22.61 -2.84 -21.11
N LYS A 168 22.48 -1.53 -21.33
CA LYS A 168 23.34 -0.83 -22.28
C LYS A 168 24.72 -0.75 -21.64
N ILE A 169 25.58 -1.70 -21.96
CA ILE A 169 27.01 -1.61 -21.67
C ILE A 169 27.56 -0.63 -22.69
N PHE A 170 27.90 0.58 -22.26
CA PHE A 170 28.65 1.53 -23.07
C PHE A 170 30.10 1.05 -23.08
N PHE A 171 30.57 0.56 -24.23
CA PHE A 171 31.99 0.30 -24.51
C PHE A 171 32.63 1.54 -25.11
#